data_AF-A0A0E3W338-F1
#
_entry.id   AF-A0A0E3W338-F1
#
_cell.length_a   1.000
_cell.length_b   1.000
_cell.length_c   1.000
_cell.angle_alpha   90.00
_cell.angle_beta   90.00
_cell.angle_gamma   90.00
#
_symmetry.space_group_name_H-M   'P 1'
#
loop_
_entity.id
_entity.type
_entity.pdbx_description
1 polymer ?
#
loop_
_entity_poly.entity_id
_entity_poly.type
_entity_poly.pdbx_seq_one_letter_code
_entity_poly.pdbx_strand_id
1 'polypeptide(L)'
;MAEKLVVIGGVAAGMSAASKAKRVNPALEVQVYTDDEFISYAGCGLPYFIGDVILAKQDLIAKTAEQFARQDIAVETSVRAIQIKPADKTVILQRLNNDEIFATSYDRLVIATGARPFVPALKNLDLNGIFTLRTIHDSLNIRRYIAEMQPQKALVVGGGYIGLEMIENLILHGCEVILVERAPHIVPNMDEDMAQIVHDYLESKGVSVLTSTDINGLVGENKIVCAAESSQGNIDCDFVLLSTGVIPNSEIAAEAGLALGVKNAIRVNERMETSADSIYAAGDCAVTYHLLTGQEVYIPMGTTANKQGKIAGENAGGGNARSAGVLGTGIARVLDLEMARTGLSENECTRLGFEVSSRTISAKTAARYYPGAGDIHVKLTVDNNSLRVLGGQIVGFSGAAKRIDTLAASITTGATVKQLIDMDLAYSPPFSPVWDPVLIALNQFA
;
A
#
# COMPACT_ATOMS: atom_id res chain seq x y z
N MET A 1 -17.20 18.92 -30.98
CA MET A 1 -17.32 18.86 -29.50
C MET A 1 -15.94 18.58 -28.95
N ALA A 2 -15.63 19.09 -27.75
CA ALA A 2 -14.40 18.71 -27.06
C ALA A 2 -14.44 17.21 -26.74
N GLU A 3 -13.30 16.51 -26.83
CA GLU A 3 -13.22 15.12 -26.38
C GLU A 3 -13.49 15.04 -24.88
N LYS A 4 -14.16 13.96 -24.45
CA LYS A 4 -14.53 13.72 -23.06
C LYS A 4 -13.77 12.54 -22.46
N LEU A 5 -13.12 12.81 -21.33
CA LEU A 5 -12.52 11.81 -20.45
C LEU A 5 -13.42 11.59 -19.23
N VAL A 6 -13.86 10.34 -19.06
CA VAL A 6 -14.50 9.87 -17.83
C VAL A 6 -13.47 9.13 -16.97
N VAL A 7 -13.45 9.42 -15.67
CA VAL A 7 -12.61 8.74 -14.68
C VAL A 7 -13.51 8.12 -13.61
N ILE A 8 -13.36 6.83 -13.35
CA ILE A 8 -14.09 6.11 -12.30
C ILE A 8 -13.15 5.91 -11.10
N GLY A 9 -13.43 6.57 -9.98
CA GLY A 9 -12.66 6.54 -8.74
C GLY A 9 -11.94 7.87 -8.47
N GLY A 10 -12.14 8.42 -7.26
CA GLY A 10 -11.72 9.80 -6.92
C GLY A 10 -10.56 9.90 -5.91
N VAL A 11 -9.77 8.85 -5.67
CA VAL A 11 -8.71 8.86 -4.65
C VAL A 11 -7.34 9.16 -5.27
N ALA A 12 -6.37 8.23 -5.23
CA ALA A 12 -4.99 8.51 -5.68
C ALA A 12 -4.83 8.46 -7.21
N ALA A 13 -5.11 7.31 -7.83
CA ALA A 13 -4.87 7.10 -9.26
C ALA A 13 -5.81 7.94 -10.14
N GLY A 14 -7.11 7.98 -9.80
CA GLY A 14 -8.09 8.72 -10.59
C GLY A 14 -7.83 10.23 -10.60
N MET A 15 -7.56 10.84 -9.44
CA MET A 15 -7.24 12.27 -9.39
C MET A 15 -5.89 12.60 -10.02
N SER A 16 -4.92 11.69 -9.94
CA SER A 16 -3.66 11.79 -10.69
C SER A 16 -3.88 11.77 -12.20
N ALA A 17 -4.75 10.88 -12.68
CA ALA A 17 -5.10 10.76 -14.09
C ALA A 17 -5.85 12.00 -14.59
N ALA A 18 -6.92 12.41 -13.92
CA ALA A 18 -7.70 13.60 -14.25
C ALA A 18 -6.81 14.85 -14.33
N SER A 19 -5.98 15.07 -13.30
CA SER A 19 -5.06 16.22 -13.24
C SER A 19 -4.04 16.20 -14.37
N LYS A 20 -3.50 15.02 -14.72
CA LYS A 20 -2.46 14.92 -15.74
C LYS A 20 -3.05 15.02 -17.15
N ALA A 21 -4.21 14.41 -17.41
CA ALA A 21 -4.91 14.53 -18.68
C ALA A 21 -5.23 16.00 -18.99
N LYS A 22 -5.77 16.74 -18.02
CA LYS A 22 -6.07 18.17 -18.19
C LYS A 22 -4.84 19.02 -18.47
N ARG A 23 -3.69 18.71 -17.86
CA ARG A 23 -2.42 19.40 -18.15
C ARG A 23 -1.88 19.09 -19.56
N VAL A 24 -2.12 17.89 -20.07
CA VAL A 24 -1.64 17.48 -21.40
C VAL A 24 -2.55 18.05 -22.48
N ASN A 25 -3.87 18.02 -22.26
CA ASN A 25 -4.86 18.59 -23.16
C ASN A 25 -5.83 19.49 -22.37
N PRO A 26 -5.59 20.81 -22.32
CA PRO A 26 -6.47 21.75 -21.62
C PRO A 26 -7.89 21.83 -22.18
N ALA A 27 -8.09 21.44 -23.45
CA ALA A 27 -9.41 21.43 -24.09
C ALA A 27 -10.25 20.19 -23.76
N LEU A 28 -9.67 19.17 -23.13
CA LEU A 28 -10.36 17.94 -22.74
C LEU A 28 -11.41 18.24 -21.66
N GLU A 29 -12.63 17.74 -21.85
CA GLU A 29 -13.65 17.70 -20.80
C GLU A 29 -13.33 16.54 -19.85
N VAL A 30 -13.10 16.82 -18.57
CA VAL A 30 -12.73 15.79 -17.59
C VAL A 30 -13.80 15.69 -16.52
N GLN A 31 -14.42 14.53 -16.42
CA GLN A 31 -15.43 14.20 -15.43
C GLN A 31 -14.99 12.99 -14.60
N VAL A 32 -14.96 13.16 -13.28
CA VAL A 32 -14.67 12.10 -12.32
C VAL A 32 -15.96 11.70 -11.60
N TYR A 33 -16.19 10.39 -11.49
CA TYR A 33 -17.26 9.82 -10.67
C TYR A 33 -16.65 8.93 -9.60
N THR A 34 -17.13 9.04 -8.37
CA THR A 34 -16.64 8.24 -7.25
C THR A 34 -17.78 7.95 -6.28
N ASP A 35 -17.80 6.74 -5.73
CA ASP A 35 -18.86 6.31 -4.83
C ASP A 35 -18.64 6.78 -3.38
N ASP A 36 -17.40 7.11 -3.02
CA ASP A 36 -17.05 7.74 -1.75
C ASP A 36 -17.47 9.23 -1.71
N GLU A 37 -17.80 9.72 -0.52
CA GLU A 37 -18.03 11.15 -0.25
C GLU A 37 -16.70 11.93 -0.29
N PHE A 38 -15.62 11.28 0.16
CA PHE A 38 -14.31 11.89 0.23
C PHE A 38 -13.47 11.56 -0.99
N ILE A 39 -12.75 12.56 -1.49
CA ILE A 39 -11.84 12.44 -2.63
C ILE A 39 -10.43 12.85 -2.23
N SER A 40 -9.45 12.40 -3.03
CA SER A 40 -8.06 12.85 -2.94
C SER A 40 -7.48 12.81 -1.52
N TYR A 41 -7.87 11.81 -0.71
CA TYR A 41 -7.40 11.70 0.67
C TYR A 41 -6.18 10.80 0.81
N ALA A 42 -5.40 11.04 1.85
CA ALA A 42 -4.24 10.28 2.25
C ALA A 42 -4.66 9.03 3.04
N GLY A 43 -4.94 7.93 2.35
CA GLY A 43 -5.28 6.64 2.99
C GLY A 43 -4.20 6.15 3.97
N CYS A 44 -2.92 6.44 3.71
CA CYS A 44 -1.82 6.15 4.62
C CYS A 44 -1.88 6.94 5.94
N GLY A 45 -2.66 8.03 5.98
CA GLY A 45 -2.86 8.84 7.18
C GLY A 45 -3.91 8.27 8.14
N LEU A 46 -4.70 7.27 7.72
CA LEU A 46 -5.84 6.78 8.48
C LEU A 46 -5.46 6.16 9.84
N PRO A 47 -4.40 5.34 9.99
CA PRO A 47 -3.98 4.85 11.30
C PRO A 47 -3.61 6.00 12.24
N TYR A 48 -2.86 6.99 11.76
CA TYR A 48 -2.43 8.15 12.53
C TYR A 48 -3.58 9.10 12.89
N PHE A 49 -4.64 9.14 12.06
CA PHE A 49 -5.88 9.79 12.43
C PHE A 49 -6.62 9.00 13.51
N ILE A 50 -6.61 7.66 13.48
CA ILE A 50 -7.22 6.86 14.55
C ILE A 50 -6.52 7.08 15.89
N GLY A 51 -5.18 7.10 15.93
CA GLY A 51 -4.40 7.31 17.15
C GLY A 51 -4.16 8.77 17.56
N ASP A 52 -4.96 9.72 17.04
CA ASP A 52 -4.90 11.15 17.41
C ASP A 52 -3.56 11.86 17.15
N VAL A 53 -2.70 11.30 16.30
CA VAL A 53 -1.51 11.98 15.77
C VAL A 53 -1.91 13.02 14.72
N ILE A 54 -2.88 12.66 13.87
CA ILE A 54 -3.58 13.60 12.99
C ILE A 54 -4.93 13.91 13.64
N LEU A 55 -5.18 15.20 13.91
CA LEU A 55 -6.32 15.61 14.72
C LEU A 55 -7.60 15.82 13.92
N ALA A 56 -7.47 16.34 12.69
CA ALA A 56 -8.62 16.68 11.86
C ALA A 56 -8.68 15.80 10.61
N LYS A 57 -9.89 15.29 10.28
CA LYS A 57 -10.11 14.53 9.05
C LYS A 57 -9.77 15.34 7.80
N GLN A 58 -9.90 16.67 7.86
CA GLN A 58 -9.59 17.58 6.77
C GLN A 58 -8.10 17.57 6.41
N ASP A 59 -7.22 17.30 7.37
CA ASP A 59 -5.77 17.23 7.14
C ASP A 59 -5.39 16.00 6.30
N LEU A 60 -6.28 15.01 6.21
CA LEU A 60 -6.13 13.87 5.31
C LEU A 60 -6.52 14.21 3.86
N ILE A 61 -7.28 15.29 3.62
CA ILE A 61 -7.79 15.64 2.29
C ILE A 61 -6.77 16.53 1.59
N ALA A 62 -6.13 16.01 0.54
CA ALA A 62 -5.14 16.79 -0.19
C ALA A 62 -5.77 17.91 -1.04
N LYS A 63 -6.95 17.65 -1.63
CA LYS A 63 -7.71 18.61 -2.44
C LYS A 63 -9.21 18.31 -2.43
N THR A 64 -10.03 19.36 -2.43
CA THR A 64 -11.50 19.27 -2.49
C THR A 64 -12.03 19.29 -3.93
N ALA A 65 -13.29 18.89 -4.13
CA ALA A 65 -13.96 18.93 -5.43
C ALA A 65 -13.99 20.36 -6.01
N GLU A 66 -14.20 21.38 -5.17
CA GLU A 66 -14.21 22.79 -5.59
C GLU A 66 -12.83 23.23 -6.08
N GLN A 67 -11.75 22.74 -5.47
CA GLN A 67 -10.40 23.03 -5.93
C GLN A 67 -10.08 22.36 -7.27
N PHE A 68 -10.67 21.20 -7.56
CA PHE A 68 -10.58 20.56 -8.87
C PHE A 68 -11.46 21.24 -9.91
N ALA A 69 -12.65 21.72 -9.54
CA ALA A 69 -13.51 22.48 -10.44
C ALA A 69 -12.83 23.77 -10.96
N ARG A 70 -12.02 24.44 -10.13
CA ARG A 70 -11.17 25.58 -10.54
C ARG A 70 -10.07 25.22 -11.54
N GLN A 71 -9.81 23.93 -11.76
CA GLN A 71 -8.88 23.39 -12.76
C GLN A 71 -9.65 22.75 -13.93
N ASP A 72 -10.94 23.05 -14.08
CA ASP A 72 -11.84 22.49 -15.10
C ASP A 72 -11.89 20.95 -15.07
N ILE A 73 -11.85 20.38 -13.86
CA ILE A 73 -12.06 18.97 -13.58
C ILE A 73 -13.32 18.86 -12.72
N ALA A 74 -14.41 18.36 -13.31
CA ALA A 74 -15.64 18.12 -12.59
C ALA A 74 -15.53 16.82 -11.79
N VAL A 75 -15.95 16.84 -10.53
CA VAL A 75 -15.95 15.67 -9.65
C VAL A 75 -17.33 15.51 -9.06
N GLU A 76 -17.88 14.31 -9.18
CA GLU A 76 -19.18 13.95 -8.64
C GLU A 76 -19.01 12.77 -7.69
N THR A 77 -19.27 13.04 -6.41
CA THR A 77 -19.17 12.08 -5.30
C THR A 77 -20.49 11.37 -5.07
N SER A 78 -20.48 10.27 -4.31
CA SER A 78 -21.65 9.44 -4.06
C SER A 78 -22.31 8.93 -5.37
N VAL A 79 -21.49 8.69 -6.40
CA VAL A 79 -21.92 8.12 -7.69
C VAL A 79 -21.07 6.91 -8.03
N ARG A 80 -21.72 5.75 -8.09
CA ARG A 80 -21.09 4.47 -8.40
C ARG A 80 -21.24 4.15 -9.88
N ALA A 81 -20.14 3.78 -10.53
CA ALA A 81 -20.23 3.08 -11.82
C ALA A 81 -20.68 1.64 -11.59
N ILE A 82 -21.75 1.25 -12.28
CA ILE A 82 -22.36 -0.09 -12.16
C ILE A 82 -22.21 -0.93 -13.43
N GLN A 83 -21.92 -0.29 -14.58
CA GLN A 83 -21.66 -1.02 -15.82
C GLN A 83 -20.79 -0.18 -16.77
N ILE A 84 -19.85 -0.83 -17.46
CA ILE A 84 -19.12 -0.23 -18.60
C ILE A 84 -19.56 -0.94 -19.88
N LYS A 85 -19.88 -0.18 -20.92
CA LYS A 85 -20.24 -0.67 -22.25
C LYS A 85 -19.19 -0.19 -23.26
N PRO A 86 -18.12 -0.96 -23.52
CA PRO A 86 -17.04 -0.54 -24.42
C PRO A 86 -17.50 -0.28 -25.86
N ALA A 87 -18.40 -1.11 -26.40
CA ALA A 87 -18.91 -0.96 -27.76
C ALA A 87 -19.67 0.36 -27.98
N ASP A 88 -20.42 0.79 -26.96
CA ASP A 88 -21.22 2.02 -26.99
C ASP A 88 -20.47 3.23 -26.42
N LYS A 89 -19.20 3.05 -26.00
CA LYS A 89 -18.41 4.02 -25.24
C LYS A 89 -19.19 4.75 -24.15
N THR A 90 -19.91 3.97 -23.33
CA THR A 90 -20.82 4.48 -22.30
C THR A 90 -20.54 3.83 -20.95
N VAL A 91 -20.69 4.60 -19.87
CA VAL A 91 -20.71 4.10 -18.49
C VAL A 91 -22.11 4.32 -17.91
N ILE A 92 -22.66 3.29 -17.27
CA ILE A 92 -23.89 3.38 -16.49
C ILE A 92 -23.52 3.64 -15.04
N LEU A 93 -24.14 4.66 -14.46
CA LEU A 93 -23.86 5.21 -13.14
C LEU A 93 -25.13 5.15 -12.29
N GLN A 94 -24.95 5.02 -10.97
CA GLN A 94 -26.00 5.09 -9.96
C GLN A 94 -25.63 6.16 -8.92
N ARG A 95 -26.54 7.10 -8.67
CA ARG A 95 -26.44 8.02 -7.53
C ARG A 95 -26.83 7.28 -6.25
N LEU A 96 -25.95 7.28 -5.25
CA LEU A 96 -26.15 6.54 -4.01
C LEU A 96 -27.13 7.20 -3.03
N ASN A 97 -27.49 8.47 -3.25
CA ASN A 97 -28.42 9.19 -2.39
C ASN A 97 -29.89 8.98 -2.74
N ASN A 98 -30.22 8.61 -3.99
CA ASN A 98 -31.59 8.47 -4.48
C ASN A 98 -31.80 7.28 -5.44
N ASP A 99 -30.79 6.43 -5.63
CA ASP A 99 -30.79 5.29 -6.55
C ASP A 99 -31.08 5.62 -8.02
N GLU A 100 -30.92 6.89 -8.42
CA GLU A 100 -31.08 7.31 -9.81
C GLU A 100 -30.00 6.68 -10.70
N ILE A 101 -30.43 5.98 -11.75
CA ILE A 101 -29.55 5.39 -12.76
C ILE A 101 -29.52 6.29 -13.99
N PHE A 102 -28.31 6.61 -14.45
CA PHE A 102 -28.10 7.40 -15.65
C PHE A 102 -26.88 6.91 -16.44
N ALA A 103 -26.75 7.38 -17.69
CA ALA A 103 -25.66 7.01 -18.58
C ALA A 103 -24.83 8.24 -18.94
N THR A 104 -23.52 8.04 -19.09
CA THR A 104 -22.59 9.06 -19.58
C THR A 104 -21.69 8.47 -20.67
N SER A 105 -21.55 9.17 -21.78
CA SER A 105 -20.62 8.79 -22.85
C SER A 105 -19.19 9.22 -22.52
N TYR A 106 -18.21 8.59 -23.17
CA TYR A 106 -16.81 8.96 -23.10
C TYR A 106 -16.11 8.80 -24.45
N ASP A 107 -15.10 9.62 -24.70
CA ASP A 107 -14.13 9.35 -25.76
C ASP A 107 -12.97 8.51 -25.21
N ARG A 108 -12.58 8.77 -23.96
CA ARG A 108 -11.57 8.05 -23.18
C ARG A 108 -12.09 7.71 -21.79
N LEU A 109 -11.72 6.54 -21.26
CA LEU A 109 -12.11 6.09 -19.91
C LEU A 109 -10.88 5.71 -19.09
N VAL A 110 -10.80 6.15 -17.83
CA VAL A 110 -9.82 5.66 -16.85
C VAL A 110 -10.55 4.97 -15.70
N ILE A 111 -10.26 3.68 -15.50
CA ILE A 111 -10.75 2.88 -14.38
C ILE A 111 -9.73 2.95 -13.24
N ALA A 112 -10.11 3.57 -12.13
CA ALA A 112 -9.28 3.77 -10.94
C ALA A 112 -10.07 3.40 -9.67
N THR A 113 -10.82 2.31 -9.74
CA THR A 113 -11.74 1.78 -8.70
C THR A 113 -11.04 1.24 -7.46
N GLY A 114 -9.71 1.18 -7.48
CA GLY A 114 -8.89 0.80 -6.33
C GLY A 114 -9.10 -0.64 -5.90
N ALA A 115 -9.12 -0.85 -4.59
CA ALA A 115 -9.21 -2.15 -3.95
C ALA A 115 -9.96 -2.05 -2.63
N ARG A 116 -10.53 -3.16 -2.17
CA ARG A 116 -11.24 -3.31 -0.90
C ARG A 116 -10.53 -4.29 0.03
N PRO A 117 -10.70 -4.18 1.36
CA PRO A 117 -10.17 -5.17 2.30
C PRO A 117 -10.62 -6.58 1.94
N PHE A 118 -9.70 -7.54 2.04
CA PHE A 118 -10.07 -8.95 2.08
C PHE A 118 -10.61 -9.27 3.47
N VAL A 119 -11.83 -9.81 3.51
CA VAL A 119 -12.46 -10.31 4.74
C VAL A 119 -12.49 -11.84 4.64
N PRO A 120 -11.74 -12.57 5.49
CA PRO A 120 -11.78 -14.02 5.49
C PRO A 120 -13.18 -14.53 5.85
N ALA A 121 -13.53 -15.73 5.40
CA ALA A 121 -14.79 -16.37 5.76
C ALA A 121 -14.76 -16.84 7.22
N LEU A 122 -15.11 -15.96 8.15
CA LEU A 122 -15.18 -16.23 9.59
C LEU A 122 -16.63 -16.32 10.05
N LYS A 123 -16.89 -17.13 11.08
CA LYS A 123 -18.18 -17.14 11.78
C LYS A 123 -18.37 -15.84 12.56
N ASN A 124 -19.60 -15.34 12.62
CA ASN A 124 -20.03 -14.18 13.43
C ASN A 124 -19.34 -12.85 13.06
N LEU A 125 -19.16 -12.59 11.76
CA LEU A 125 -18.63 -11.31 11.26
C LEU A 125 -19.58 -10.12 11.43
N ASP A 126 -20.83 -10.37 11.80
CA ASP A 126 -21.88 -9.36 12.04
C ASP A 126 -21.86 -8.80 13.48
N LEU A 127 -20.95 -9.27 14.34
CA LEU A 127 -20.75 -8.72 15.68
C LEU A 127 -20.16 -7.30 15.62
N ASN A 128 -20.50 -6.48 16.60
CA ASN A 128 -19.85 -5.19 16.83
C ASN A 128 -18.42 -5.39 17.34
N GLY A 129 -17.55 -4.42 17.05
CA GLY A 129 -16.14 -4.46 17.45
C GLY A 129 -15.21 -5.10 16.42
N ILE A 130 -15.72 -5.43 15.23
CA ILE A 130 -14.93 -5.97 14.11
C ILE A 130 -14.79 -4.91 13.03
N PHE A 131 -13.55 -4.63 12.63
CA PHE A 131 -13.23 -3.55 11.71
C PHE A 131 -12.29 -4.00 10.60
N THR A 132 -12.39 -3.31 9.47
CA THR A 132 -11.35 -3.22 8.43
C THR A 132 -10.93 -1.76 8.30
N LEU A 133 -9.78 -1.48 7.67
CA LEU A 133 -9.33 -0.12 7.45
C LEU A 133 -8.93 0.12 5.99
N ARG A 134 -9.68 0.98 5.29
CA ARG A 134 -9.37 1.41 3.92
C ARG A 134 -9.76 2.85 3.61
N THR A 135 -10.88 3.31 4.17
CA THR A 135 -11.52 4.59 3.85
C THR A 135 -11.55 5.51 5.07
N ILE A 136 -11.85 6.80 4.84
CA ILE A 136 -12.11 7.74 5.93
C ILE A 136 -13.28 7.27 6.79
N HIS A 137 -14.33 6.72 6.19
CA HIS A 137 -15.48 6.18 6.92
C HIS A 137 -15.07 5.07 7.90
N ASP A 138 -14.18 4.16 7.49
CA ASP A 138 -13.65 3.12 8.37
C ASP A 138 -12.95 3.72 9.59
N SER A 139 -12.09 4.73 9.37
CA SER A 139 -11.38 5.40 10.46
C SER A 139 -12.31 6.12 11.42
N LEU A 140 -13.38 6.74 10.92
CA LEU A 140 -14.40 7.39 11.74
C LEU A 140 -15.18 6.37 12.58
N ASN A 141 -15.51 5.21 11.99
CA ASN A 141 -16.20 4.13 12.69
C ASN A 141 -15.33 3.54 13.81
N ILE A 142 -14.05 3.29 13.54
CA ILE A 142 -13.08 2.80 14.53
C ILE A 142 -12.92 3.81 15.67
N ARG A 143 -12.70 5.10 15.35
CA ARG A 143 -12.56 6.15 16.36
C ARG A 143 -13.80 6.28 17.25
N ARG A 144 -14.99 6.24 16.65
CA ARG A 144 -16.25 6.27 17.41
C ARG A 144 -16.34 5.08 18.36
N TYR A 145 -16.04 3.88 17.88
CA TYR A 145 -16.08 2.68 18.70
C TYR A 145 -15.09 2.75 19.87
N ILE A 146 -13.85 3.18 19.62
CA ILE A 146 -12.84 3.36 20.69
C ILE A 146 -13.34 4.34 21.75
N ALA A 147 -13.93 5.47 21.33
CA ALA A 147 -14.44 6.49 22.25
C ALA A 147 -15.66 6.02 23.07
N GLU A 148 -16.56 5.25 22.46
CA GLU A 148 -17.80 4.80 23.09
C GLU A 148 -17.60 3.54 23.96
N MET A 149 -16.79 2.60 23.49
CA MET A 149 -16.65 1.28 24.08
C MET A 149 -15.39 1.10 24.93
N GLN A 150 -14.37 1.96 24.74
CA GLN A 150 -13.10 1.91 25.47
C GLN A 150 -12.49 0.49 25.52
N PRO A 151 -12.25 -0.15 24.36
CA PRO A 151 -11.79 -1.53 24.31
C PRO A 151 -10.48 -1.72 25.06
N GLN A 152 -10.35 -2.84 25.77
CA GLN A 152 -9.17 -3.17 26.57
C GLN A 152 -8.21 -4.11 25.84
N LYS A 153 -8.71 -4.98 24.95
CA LYS A 153 -7.93 -6.02 24.26
C LYS A 153 -8.22 -6.01 22.76
N ALA A 154 -7.23 -5.59 21.99
CA ALA A 154 -7.33 -5.52 20.54
C ALA A 154 -6.60 -6.68 19.86
N LEU A 155 -7.33 -7.43 19.05
CA LEU A 155 -6.79 -8.44 18.14
C LEU A 155 -6.58 -7.83 16.75
N VAL A 156 -5.34 -7.82 16.27
CA VAL A 156 -4.99 -7.48 14.89
C VAL A 156 -4.74 -8.77 14.12
N VAL A 157 -5.51 -9.00 13.05
CA VAL A 157 -5.37 -10.19 12.19
C VAL A 157 -4.67 -9.79 10.89
N GLY A 158 -3.42 -10.19 10.73
CA GLY A 158 -2.55 -9.90 9.59
C GLY A 158 -1.39 -8.97 9.96
N GLY A 159 -0.16 -9.50 9.86
CA GLY A 159 1.12 -8.83 10.17
C GLY A 159 1.70 -8.00 9.01
N GLY A 160 0.84 -7.44 8.16
CA GLY A 160 1.25 -6.50 7.11
C GLY A 160 1.31 -5.05 7.60
N TYR A 161 1.76 -4.12 6.75
CA TYR A 161 1.99 -2.72 7.13
C TYR A 161 0.79 -2.05 7.83
N ILE A 162 -0.43 -2.20 7.31
CA ILE A 162 -1.63 -1.60 7.93
C ILE A 162 -1.86 -2.15 9.35
N GLY A 163 -1.66 -3.46 9.54
CA GLY A 163 -1.80 -4.09 10.86
C GLY A 163 -0.77 -3.53 11.84
N LEU A 164 0.49 -3.46 11.40
CA LEU A 164 1.60 -2.94 12.21
C LEU A 164 1.44 -1.47 12.56
N GLU A 165 1.02 -0.63 11.62
CA GLU A 165 0.74 0.80 11.89
C GLU A 165 -0.41 0.94 12.91
N MET A 166 -1.42 0.07 12.85
CA MET A 166 -2.54 0.11 13.79
C MET A 166 -2.16 -0.35 15.21
N ILE A 167 -1.14 -1.19 15.39
CA ILE A 167 -0.66 -1.61 16.72
C ILE A 167 -0.27 -0.40 17.57
N GLU A 168 0.56 0.52 17.04
CA GLU A 168 0.96 1.74 17.75
C GLU A 168 -0.27 2.57 18.16
N ASN A 169 -1.22 2.74 17.24
CA ASN A 169 -2.40 3.57 17.48
C ASN A 169 -3.37 2.95 18.50
N LEU A 170 -3.47 1.62 18.57
CA LEU A 170 -4.27 0.91 19.58
C LEU A 170 -3.61 0.96 20.96
N ILE A 171 -2.28 0.85 21.02
CA ILE A 171 -1.52 1.01 22.28
C ILE A 171 -1.67 2.43 22.82
N LEU A 172 -1.64 3.46 21.96
CA LEU A 172 -1.87 4.86 22.37
C LEU A 172 -3.27 5.07 22.99
N HIS A 173 -4.25 4.25 22.60
CA HIS A 173 -5.59 4.22 23.21
C HIS A 173 -5.72 3.29 24.42
N GLY A 174 -4.60 2.72 24.90
CA GLY A 174 -4.54 1.91 26.11
C GLY A 174 -4.92 0.45 25.94
N CYS A 175 -5.08 -0.05 24.71
CA CYS A 175 -5.36 -1.47 24.46
C CYS A 175 -4.11 -2.34 24.70
N GLU A 176 -4.32 -3.52 25.30
CA GLU A 176 -3.42 -4.66 25.12
C GLU A 176 -3.59 -5.21 23.71
N VAL A 177 -2.50 -5.41 22.97
CA VAL A 177 -2.56 -5.80 21.55
C VAL A 177 -2.01 -7.20 21.32
N ILE A 178 -2.79 -8.00 20.60
CA ILE A 178 -2.41 -9.33 20.13
C ILE A 178 -2.41 -9.29 18.60
N LEU A 179 -1.27 -9.61 17.99
CA LEU A 179 -1.11 -9.73 16.55
C LEU A 179 -1.14 -11.21 16.17
N VAL A 180 -2.06 -11.58 15.27
CA VAL A 180 -2.13 -12.91 14.68
C VAL A 180 -1.73 -12.85 13.22
N GLU A 181 -0.80 -13.71 12.80
CA GLU A 181 -0.40 -13.91 11.43
C GLU A 181 -0.49 -15.39 11.07
N ARG A 182 -1.08 -15.68 9.90
CA ARG A 182 -1.19 -17.06 9.41
C ARG A 182 0.14 -17.56 8.84
N ALA A 183 0.92 -16.67 8.24
CA ALA A 183 2.25 -17.00 7.76
C ALA A 183 3.21 -17.35 8.92
N PRO A 184 4.33 -18.03 8.64
CA PRO A 184 5.34 -18.34 9.65
C PRO A 184 5.97 -17.12 10.32
N HIS A 185 5.97 -15.98 9.64
CA HIS A 185 6.49 -14.72 10.15
C HIS A 185 5.62 -13.54 9.72
N ILE A 186 5.68 -12.44 10.49
CA ILE A 186 5.08 -11.15 10.14
C ILE A 186 5.85 -10.48 9.01
N VAL A 187 5.30 -9.41 8.43
CA VAL A 187 5.89 -8.70 7.28
C VAL A 187 6.24 -9.68 6.14
N PRO A 188 5.24 -10.37 5.55
CA PRO A 188 5.47 -11.52 4.66
C PRO A 188 6.23 -11.19 3.35
N ASN A 189 6.51 -9.92 3.10
CA ASN A 189 7.30 -9.43 1.96
C ASN A 189 8.78 -9.16 2.31
N MET A 190 9.23 -9.49 3.52
CA MET A 190 10.62 -9.50 3.95
C MET A 190 11.09 -10.94 4.19
N ASP A 191 12.40 -11.16 4.22
CA ASP A 191 12.94 -12.46 4.61
C ASP A 191 12.78 -12.65 6.13
N GLU A 192 12.66 -13.91 6.55
CA GLU A 192 12.35 -14.31 7.92
C GLU A 192 13.33 -13.73 8.95
N ASP A 193 14.63 -13.70 8.63
CA ASP A 193 15.66 -13.15 9.52
C ASP A 193 15.47 -11.65 9.81
N MET A 194 14.98 -10.90 8.82
CA MET A 194 14.70 -9.47 8.98
C MET A 194 13.34 -9.24 9.65
N ALA A 195 12.34 -10.07 9.34
CA ALA A 195 11.04 -10.03 10.00
C ALA A 195 11.12 -10.38 11.50
N GLN A 196 12.02 -11.29 11.88
CA GLN A 196 12.23 -11.67 13.28
C GLN A 196 12.65 -10.49 14.15
N ILE A 197 13.44 -9.55 13.60
CA ILE A 197 13.83 -8.33 14.33
C ILE A 197 12.59 -7.50 14.72
N VAL A 198 11.60 -7.43 13.81
CA VAL A 198 10.33 -6.73 14.07
C VAL A 198 9.50 -7.51 15.09
N HIS A 199 9.46 -8.84 14.98
CA HIS A 199 8.77 -9.72 15.93
C HIS A 199 9.30 -9.53 17.36
N ASP A 200 10.61 -9.71 17.55
CA ASP A 200 11.26 -9.61 18.86
C ASP A 200 11.06 -8.22 19.48
N TYR A 201 11.08 -7.18 18.64
CA TYR A 201 10.83 -5.82 19.08
C TYR A 201 9.40 -5.63 19.58
N LEU A 202 8.39 -6.16 18.87
CA LEU A 202 7.00 -6.11 19.30
C LEU A 202 6.77 -6.84 20.63
N GLU A 203 7.33 -8.04 20.78
CA GLU A 203 7.26 -8.78 22.05
C GLU A 203 7.92 -8.00 23.19
N SER A 204 9.07 -7.36 22.93
CA SER A 204 9.74 -6.52 23.93
C SER A 204 8.93 -5.30 24.38
N LYS A 205 7.93 -4.91 23.57
CA LYS A 205 7.00 -3.80 23.83
C LYS A 205 5.67 -4.28 24.41
N GLY A 206 5.55 -5.58 24.71
CA GLY A 206 4.35 -6.17 25.33
C GLY A 206 3.25 -6.54 24.35
N VAL A 207 3.53 -6.56 23.05
CA VAL A 207 2.60 -7.05 22.03
C VAL A 207 2.76 -8.56 21.90
N SER A 208 1.68 -9.33 22.07
CA SER A 208 1.72 -10.77 21.82
C SER A 208 1.67 -11.02 20.31
N VAL A 209 2.66 -11.72 19.76
CA VAL A 209 2.75 -12.02 18.32
C VAL A 209 2.61 -13.52 18.10
N LEU A 210 1.50 -13.93 17.49
CA LEU A 210 1.17 -15.32 17.20
C LEU A 210 1.27 -15.57 15.69
N THR A 211 2.35 -16.20 15.25
CA THR A 211 2.52 -16.61 13.85
C THR A 211 2.01 -18.03 13.63
N SER A 212 1.92 -18.48 12.37
CA SER A 212 1.36 -19.79 12.02
C SER A 212 0.01 -20.08 12.69
N THR A 213 -0.81 -19.04 12.86
CA THR A 213 -2.07 -19.08 13.62
C THR A 213 -3.23 -18.68 12.72
N ASP A 214 -4.22 -19.55 12.62
CA ASP A 214 -5.46 -19.29 11.89
C ASP A 214 -6.53 -18.77 12.86
N ILE A 215 -7.29 -17.77 12.43
CA ILE A 215 -8.56 -17.39 13.07
C ILE A 215 -9.68 -18.11 12.32
N ASN A 216 -10.49 -18.88 13.06
CA ASN A 216 -11.54 -19.74 12.50
C ASN A 216 -12.95 -19.16 12.73
N GLY A 217 -13.10 -18.25 13.68
CA GLY A 217 -14.38 -17.69 14.08
C GLY A 217 -14.21 -16.63 15.15
N LEU A 218 -15.27 -15.86 15.35
CA LEU A 218 -15.37 -14.86 16.40
C LEU A 218 -16.49 -15.26 17.35
N VAL A 219 -16.30 -14.99 18.64
CA VAL A 219 -17.27 -15.26 19.70
C VAL A 219 -17.75 -13.93 20.23
N GLY A 220 -19.06 -13.80 20.45
CA GLY A 220 -19.64 -12.56 20.93
C GLY A 220 -20.60 -12.76 22.10
N GLU A 221 -20.66 -11.72 22.93
CA GLU A 221 -21.61 -11.56 24.02
C GLU A 221 -22.32 -10.22 23.84
N ASN A 222 -23.65 -10.17 24.01
CA ASN A 222 -24.45 -8.96 23.78
C ASN A 222 -24.23 -8.28 22.41
N LYS A 223 -23.96 -9.09 21.36
CA LYS A 223 -23.62 -8.66 19.99
C LYS A 223 -22.27 -7.95 19.84
N ILE A 224 -21.40 -8.02 20.83
CA ILE A 224 -20.05 -7.46 20.80
C ILE A 224 -19.07 -8.62 20.81
N VAL A 225 -18.00 -8.54 20.02
CA VAL A 225 -16.91 -9.53 20.07
C VAL A 225 -16.30 -9.59 21.47
N CYS A 226 -16.09 -10.79 22.00
CA CYS A 226 -15.41 -11.02 23.28
C CYS A 226 -14.24 -12.00 23.18
N ALA A 227 -14.17 -12.79 22.10
CA ALA A 227 -13.03 -13.64 21.80
C ALA A 227 -12.93 -14.00 20.31
N ALA A 228 -11.77 -14.50 19.89
CA ALA A 228 -11.54 -15.14 18.61
C ALA A 228 -11.15 -16.61 18.81
N GLU A 229 -11.74 -17.50 18.01
CA GLU A 229 -11.37 -18.92 17.95
C GLU A 229 -10.13 -19.05 17.06
N SER A 230 -8.98 -19.42 17.64
CA SER A 230 -7.76 -19.65 16.87
C SER A 230 -7.33 -21.13 16.86
N SER A 231 -6.45 -21.49 15.93
CA SER A 231 -5.83 -22.83 15.91
C SER A 231 -4.93 -23.13 17.12
N GLN A 232 -4.54 -22.10 17.89
CA GLN A 232 -3.70 -22.23 19.09
C GLN A 232 -4.46 -21.97 20.40
N GLY A 233 -5.79 -21.89 20.35
CA GLY A 233 -6.66 -21.62 21.50
C GLY A 233 -7.50 -20.36 21.33
N ASN A 234 -8.41 -20.11 22.27
CA ASN A 234 -9.23 -18.89 22.22
C ASN A 234 -8.42 -17.68 22.66
N ILE A 235 -8.63 -16.56 21.98
CA ILE A 235 -7.98 -15.27 22.25
C ILE A 235 -9.05 -14.30 22.72
N ASP A 236 -8.97 -13.82 23.95
CA ASP A 236 -9.89 -12.80 24.47
C ASP A 236 -9.64 -11.46 23.77
N CYS A 237 -10.69 -10.84 23.23
CA CYS A 237 -10.61 -9.54 22.57
C CYS A 237 -11.97 -8.84 22.51
N ASP A 238 -12.00 -7.53 22.73
CA ASP A 238 -13.19 -6.67 22.59
C ASP A 238 -13.06 -5.65 21.44
N PHE A 239 -11.98 -5.79 20.65
CA PHE A 239 -11.75 -5.11 19.38
C PHE A 239 -11.01 -6.05 18.42
N VAL A 240 -11.43 -6.12 17.16
CA VAL A 240 -10.79 -6.90 16.11
C VAL A 240 -10.55 -6.04 14.88
N LEU A 241 -9.30 -5.97 14.42
CA LEU A 241 -8.94 -5.40 13.11
C LEU A 241 -8.55 -6.51 12.14
N LEU A 242 -9.31 -6.65 11.07
CA LEU A 242 -8.99 -7.53 9.94
C LEU A 242 -8.10 -6.77 8.94
N SER A 243 -6.80 -7.08 8.96
CA SER A 243 -5.75 -6.51 8.12
C SER A 243 -5.14 -7.58 7.19
N THR A 244 -6.00 -8.41 6.59
CA THR A 244 -5.58 -9.64 5.87
C THR A 244 -5.30 -9.43 4.38
N GLY A 245 -4.98 -8.20 3.98
CA GLY A 245 -4.72 -7.80 2.60
C GLY A 245 -5.94 -7.21 1.90
N VAL A 246 -5.83 -7.00 0.58
CA VAL A 246 -6.85 -6.35 -0.24
C VAL A 246 -7.12 -7.13 -1.53
N ILE A 247 -8.30 -6.93 -2.09
CA ILE A 247 -8.73 -7.45 -3.38
C ILE A 247 -8.97 -6.28 -4.35
N PRO A 248 -8.46 -6.34 -5.61
CA PRO A 248 -8.76 -5.33 -6.62
C PRO A 248 -10.27 -5.21 -6.86
N ASN A 249 -10.78 -3.98 -7.00
CA ASN A 249 -12.16 -3.74 -7.43
C ASN A 249 -12.24 -3.79 -8.96
N SER A 250 -12.09 -4.98 -9.53
CA SER A 250 -12.01 -5.22 -10.99
C SER A 250 -13.28 -5.81 -11.59
N GLU A 251 -14.34 -6.00 -10.80
CA GLU A 251 -15.57 -6.68 -11.22
C GLU A 251 -16.23 -5.98 -12.42
N ILE A 252 -16.37 -4.65 -12.36
CA ILE A 252 -16.97 -3.86 -13.45
C ILE A 252 -16.16 -3.96 -14.76
N ALA A 253 -14.84 -4.13 -14.66
CA ALA A 253 -13.98 -4.32 -15.81
C ALA A 253 -14.11 -5.74 -16.38
N ALA A 254 -14.20 -6.75 -15.51
CA ALA A 254 -14.42 -8.14 -15.88
C ALA A 254 -15.77 -8.32 -16.61
N GLU A 255 -16.84 -7.74 -16.05
CA GLU A 255 -18.20 -7.73 -16.62
C GLU A 255 -18.25 -6.99 -17.96
N ALA A 256 -17.39 -5.99 -18.16
CA ALA A 256 -17.21 -5.30 -19.43
C ALA A 256 -16.34 -6.08 -20.44
N GLY A 257 -15.87 -7.28 -20.10
CA GLY A 257 -15.05 -8.12 -20.97
C GLY A 257 -13.58 -7.72 -21.05
N LEU A 258 -13.08 -6.92 -20.11
CA LEU A 258 -11.66 -6.54 -20.06
C LEU A 258 -10.82 -7.68 -19.49
N ALA A 259 -9.61 -7.84 -20.04
CA ALA A 259 -8.67 -8.85 -19.57
C ALA A 259 -8.23 -8.57 -18.13
N LEU A 260 -8.24 -9.62 -17.31
CA LEU A 260 -7.68 -9.60 -15.97
C LEU A 260 -6.33 -10.33 -15.95
N GLY A 261 -5.49 -9.95 -14.99
CA GLY A 261 -4.18 -10.54 -14.74
C GLY A 261 -4.09 -11.19 -13.37
N VAL A 262 -2.88 -11.23 -12.82
CA VAL A 262 -2.62 -11.74 -11.47
C VAL A 262 -3.58 -11.13 -10.44
N LYS A 263 -4.04 -11.95 -9.49
CA LYS A 263 -5.01 -11.57 -8.45
C LYS A 263 -6.33 -11.00 -8.98
N ASN A 264 -6.70 -11.31 -10.23
CA ASN A 264 -7.86 -10.76 -10.92
C ASN A 264 -7.81 -9.22 -11.07
N ALA A 265 -6.65 -8.58 -10.95
CA ALA A 265 -6.53 -7.16 -11.22
C ALA A 265 -6.64 -6.88 -12.72
N ILE A 266 -7.08 -5.68 -13.11
CA ILE A 266 -7.22 -5.28 -14.52
C ILE A 266 -5.85 -5.33 -15.19
N ARG A 267 -5.73 -6.11 -16.26
CA ARG A 267 -4.48 -6.19 -17.03
C ARG A 267 -4.31 -4.92 -17.85
N VAL A 268 -3.14 -4.29 -17.73
CA VAL A 268 -2.76 -3.11 -18.50
C VAL A 268 -1.35 -3.24 -19.04
N ASN A 269 -1.06 -2.63 -20.18
CA ASN A 269 0.30 -2.53 -20.71
C ASN A 269 1.11 -1.39 -20.02
N GLU A 270 2.36 -1.15 -20.42
CA GLU A 270 3.21 -0.08 -19.85
C GLU A 270 2.61 1.35 -19.98
N ARG A 271 1.69 1.55 -20.92
CA ARG A 271 0.98 2.82 -21.16
C ARG A 271 -0.32 2.92 -20.35
N MET A 272 -0.58 1.94 -19.48
CA MET A 272 -1.80 1.79 -18.68
C MET A 272 -3.06 1.51 -19.53
N GLU A 273 -2.90 1.09 -20.79
CA GLU A 273 -4.01 0.73 -21.67
C GLU A 273 -4.51 -0.68 -21.33
N THR A 274 -5.84 -0.85 -21.27
CA THR A 274 -6.48 -2.16 -21.08
C THR A 274 -6.56 -2.94 -22.39
N SER A 275 -7.23 -4.09 -22.40
CA SER A 275 -7.50 -4.85 -23.62
C SER A 275 -8.51 -4.20 -24.57
N ALA A 276 -9.21 -3.15 -24.14
CA ALA A 276 -10.14 -2.39 -24.98
C ALA A 276 -9.56 -1.02 -25.34
N ASP A 277 -9.79 -0.61 -26.58
CA ASP A 277 -9.33 0.68 -27.08
C ASP A 277 -9.96 1.83 -26.27
N SER A 278 -9.19 2.90 -26.08
CA SER A 278 -9.60 4.10 -25.33
C SER A 278 -9.94 3.90 -23.84
N ILE A 279 -9.71 2.70 -23.29
CA ILE A 279 -9.90 2.40 -21.87
C ILE A 279 -8.55 2.12 -21.20
N TYR A 280 -8.29 2.85 -20.12
CA TYR A 280 -7.10 2.75 -19.29
C TYR A 280 -7.48 2.28 -17.89
N ALA A 281 -6.54 1.68 -17.16
CA ALA A 281 -6.72 1.39 -15.73
C ALA A 281 -5.46 1.70 -14.92
N ALA A 282 -5.62 2.15 -13.67
CA ALA A 282 -4.51 2.57 -12.84
C ALA A 282 -4.79 2.44 -11.34
N GLY A 283 -3.75 2.19 -10.55
CA GLY A 283 -3.83 2.04 -9.10
C GLY A 283 -4.23 0.63 -8.70
N ASP A 284 -4.76 0.51 -7.49
CA ASP A 284 -4.94 -0.80 -6.84
C ASP A 284 -5.99 -1.71 -7.50
N CYS A 285 -6.68 -1.26 -8.54
CA CYS A 285 -7.54 -2.09 -9.39
C CYS A 285 -6.79 -2.75 -10.56
N ALA A 286 -5.56 -2.31 -10.86
CA ALA A 286 -4.79 -2.73 -12.02
C ALA A 286 -3.50 -3.46 -11.62
N VAL A 287 -2.99 -4.28 -12.52
CA VAL A 287 -1.66 -4.89 -12.40
C VAL A 287 -0.56 -3.84 -12.59
N THR A 288 0.66 -4.21 -12.22
CA THR A 288 1.90 -3.53 -12.64
C THR A 288 2.93 -4.60 -13.02
N TYR A 289 4.14 -4.17 -13.39
CA TYR A 289 5.23 -5.06 -13.75
C TYR A 289 6.40 -4.89 -12.78
N HIS A 290 7.02 -5.99 -12.38
CA HIS A 290 8.23 -5.93 -11.56
C HIS A 290 9.43 -5.58 -12.43
N LEU A 291 10.14 -4.50 -12.10
CA LEU A 291 11.19 -3.92 -12.95
C LEU A 291 12.32 -4.92 -13.24
N LEU A 292 12.70 -5.77 -12.28
CA LEU A 292 13.80 -6.72 -12.47
C LEU A 292 13.41 -7.98 -13.25
N THR A 293 12.16 -8.43 -13.12
CA THR A 293 11.75 -9.76 -13.65
C THR A 293 10.87 -9.64 -14.88
N GLY A 294 10.33 -8.45 -15.16
CA GLY A 294 9.32 -8.22 -16.20
C GLY A 294 7.97 -8.89 -15.92
N GLN A 295 7.83 -9.62 -14.81
CA GLN A 295 6.61 -10.34 -14.49
C GLN A 295 5.50 -9.37 -14.06
N GLU A 296 4.27 -9.73 -14.41
CA GLU A 296 3.06 -9.07 -13.91
C GLU A 296 2.94 -9.32 -12.40
N VAL A 297 2.76 -8.26 -11.62
CA VAL A 297 2.65 -8.29 -10.15
C VAL A 297 1.51 -7.41 -9.67
N TYR A 298 1.03 -7.71 -8.46
CA TYR A 298 0.02 -6.91 -7.76
C TYR A 298 0.61 -6.35 -6.47
N ILE A 299 0.97 -5.05 -6.49
CA ILE A 299 1.61 -4.35 -5.37
C ILE A 299 0.84 -3.03 -5.14
N PRO A 300 -0.29 -3.08 -4.39
CA PRO A 300 -1.17 -1.93 -4.18
C PRO A 300 -0.53 -0.93 -3.22
N MET A 301 0.06 0.13 -3.78
CA MET A 301 0.78 1.17 -3.04
C MET A 301 0.36 2.54 -3.54
N GLY A 302 0.24 3.50 -2.63
CA GLY A 302 -0.11 4.89 -2.99
C GLY A 302 0.87 5.50 -4.01
N THR A 303 2.16 5.16 -3.93
CA THR A 303 3.19 5.59 -4.89
C THR A 303 2.95 5.01 -6.28
N THR A 304 2.64 3.71 -6.38
CA THR A 304 2.27 3.04 -7.64
C THR A 304 1.01 3.67 -8.22
N ALA A 305 -0.03 3.87 -7.41
CA ALA A 305 -1.30 4.44 -7.85
C ALA A 305 -1.14 5.85 -8.45
N ASN A 306 -0.36 6.72 -7.80
CA ASN A 306 -0.10 8.07 -8.34
C ASN A 306 0.71 8.02 -9.66
N LYS A 307 1.74 7.17 -9.73
CA LYS A 307 2.57 7.02 -10.94
C LYS A 307 1.77 6.45 -12.12
N GLN A 308 1.01 5.38 -11.89
CA GLN A 308 0.14 4.79 -12.90
C GLN A 308 -0.96 5.76 -13.33
N GLY A 309 -1.62 6.43 -12.37
CA GLY A 309 -2.64 7.45 -12.66
C GLY A 309 -2.07 8.56 -13.54
N LYS A 310 -0.89 9.09 -13.23
CA LYS A 310 -0.19 10.07 -14.08
C LYS A 310 0.01 9.54 -15.51
N ILE A 311 0.47 8.30 -15.68
CA ILE A 311 0.71 7.72 -17.02
C ILE A 311 -0.61 7.53 -17.78
N ALA A 312 -1.63 6.95 -17.13
CA ALA A 312 -2.95 6.76 -17.72
C ALA A 312 -3.56 8.11 -18.15
N GLY A 313 -3.49 9.13 -17.29
CA GLY A 313 -3.95 10.47 -17.62
C GLY A 313 -3.17 11.12 -18.76
N GLU A 314 -1.84 10.95 -18.80
CA GLU A 314 -1.03 11.47 -19.91
C GLU A 314 -1.45 10.87 -21.24
N ASN A 315 -1.62 9.55 -21.30
CA ASN A 315 -1.98 8.85 -22.53
C ASN A 315 -3.44 9.09 -22.92
N ALA A 316 -4.37 9.14 -21.96
CA ALA A 316 -5.75 9.56 -22.20
C ALA A 316 -5.84 11.00 -22.72
N GLY A 317 -4.93 11.89 -22.33
CA GLY A 317 -4.81 13.25 -22.85
C GLY A 317 -4.13 13.37 -24.21
N GLY A 318 -3.68 12.26 -24.83
CA GLY A 318 -2.99 12.25 -26.13
C GLY A 318 -1.46 12.21 -26.06
N GLY A 319 -0.89 11.97 -24.88
CA GLY A 319 0.54 11.77 -24.67
C GLY A 319 1.03 10.34 -24.97
N ASN A 320 2.28 10.06 -24.59
CA ASN A 320 2.93 8.76 -24.83
C ASN A 320 3.85 8.32 -23.67
N ALA A 321 3.37 8.47 -22.44
CA ALA A 321 4.09 8.03 -21.25
C ALA A 321 4.10 6.51 -21.10
N ARG A 322 5.17 5.98 -20.50
CA ARG A 322 5.35 4.56 -20.18
C ARG A 322 5.78 4.37 -18.74
N SER A 323 5.30 3.31 -18.12
CA SER A 323 5.75 2.84 -16.81
C SER A 323 7.04 2.04 -16.97
N ALA A 324 8.02 2.30 -16.10
CA ALA A 324 9.18 1.43 -15.96
C ALA A 324 8.87 0.15 -15.14
N GLY A 325 7.69 0.08 -14.50
CA GLY A 325 7.39 -0.94 -13.51
C GLY A 325 7.78 -0.50 -12.09
N VAL A 326 7.83 -1.46 -11.18
CA VAL A 326 8.07 -1.23 -9.74
C VAL A 326 9.07 -2.22 -9.17
N LEU A 327 9.76 -1.82 -8.11
CA LEU A 327 10.61 -2.69 -7.29
C LEU A 327 9.90 -3.18 -6.03
N GLY A 328 8.61 -2.89 -5.88
CA GLY A 328 7.87 -3.09 -4.63
C GLY A 328 8.53 -2.40 -3.43
N THR A 329 9.13 -1.22 -3.64
CA THR A 329 9.72 -0.44 -2.55
C THR A 329 8.63 -0.06 -1.55
N GLY A 330 8.83 -0.44 -0.29
CA GLY A 330 7.89 -0.23 0.80
C GLY A 330 8.64 0.14 2.08
N ILE A 331 8.00 0.97 2.90
CA ILE A 331 8.52 1.44 4.18
C ILE A 331 7.34 1.60 5.14
N ALA A 332 7.53 1.21 6.40
CA ALA A 332 6.56 1.36 7.46
C ALA A 332 7.28 1.60 8.80
N ARG A 333 6.54 2.09 9.78
CA ARG A 333 7.00 2.26 11.17
C ARG A 333 6.00 1.58 12.09
N VAL A 334 6.51 0.88 13.10
CA VAL A 334 5.72 0.37 14.22
C VAL A 334 6.40 0.78 15.52
N LEU A 335 5.72 1.60 16.32
CA LEU A 335 6.32 2.26 17.48
C LEU A 335 7.61 3.00 17.04
N ASP A 336 8.73 2.79 17.73
CA ASP A 336 10.02 3.40 17.38
C ASP A 336 10.80 2.68 16.25
N LEU A 337 10.35 1.51 15.80
CA LEU A 337 11.07 0.69 14.82
C LEU A 337 10.59 0.98 13.40
N GLU A 338 11.53 1.26 12.52
CA GLU A 338 11.33 1.45 11.09
C GLU A 338 11.72 0.18 10.32
N MET A 339 10.95 -0.16 9.29
CA MET A 339 11.23 -1.27 8.39
C MET A 339 11.04 -0.85 6.93
N ALA A 340 11.91 -1.30 6.04
CA ALA A 340 11.80 -1.05 4.62
C ALA A 340 12.38 -2.17 3.77
N ARG A 341 11.88 -2.27 2.54
CA ARG A 341 12.40 -3.18 1.50
C ARG A 341 12.34 -2.58 0.12
N THR A 342 13.15 -3.10 -0.79
CA THR A 342 13.09 -2.82 -2.22
C THR A 342 13.69 -3.97 -3.02
N GLY A 343 13.19 -4.20 -4.22
CA GLY A 343 13.66 -5.28 -5.09
C GLY A 343 13.15 -6.65 -4.64
N LEU A 344 13.99 -7.68 -4.81
CA LEU A 344 13.70 -9.07 -4.52
C LEU A 344 14.31 -9.51 -3.19
N SER A 345 13.54 -10.20 -2.36
CA SER A 345 14.06 -10.92 -1.20
C SER A 345 14.90 -12.14 -1.62
N GLU A 346 15.66 -12.72 -0.70
CA GLU A 346 16.42 -13.97 -0.95
C GLU A 346 15.48 -15.13 -1.33
N ASN A 347 14.36 -15.25 -0.62
CA ASN A 347 13.33 -16.24 -0.90
C ASN A 347 12.69 -16.02 -2.29
N GLU A 348 12.45 -14.76 -2.67
CA GLU A 348 11.93 -14.43 -4.00
C GLU A 348 12.94 -14.78 -5.11
N CYS A 349 14.23 -14.46 -4.91
CA CYS A 349 15.30 -14.81 -5.85
C CYS A 349 15.41 -16.33 -6.05
N THR A 350 15.42 -17.09 -4.95
CA THR A 350 15.49 -18.56 -4.98
C THR A 350 14.31 -19.15 -5.75
N ARG A 351 13.08 -18.70 -5.47
CA ARG A 351 11.86 -19.17 -6.16
C ARG A 351 11.89 -18.86 -7.66
N LEU A 352 12.53 -17.76 -8.05
CA LEU A 352 12.66 -17.32 -9.45
C LEU A 352 13.88 -17.91 -10.16
N GLY A 353 14.72 -18.70 -9.47
CA GLY A 353 15.89 -19.36 -10.05
C GLY A 353 17.11 -18.45 -10.22
N PHE A 354 17.19 -17.34 -9.48
CA PHE A 354 18.41 -16.53 -9.44
C PHE A 354 19.46 -17.18 -8.55
N GLU A 355 20.71 -17.18 -9.00
CA GLU A 355 21.86 -17.54 -8.17
C GLU A 355 22.35 -16.31 -7.42
N VAL A 356 22.01 -16.23 -6.13
CA VAL A 356 22.28 -15.04 -5.31
C VAL A 356 23.16 -15.34 -4.11
N SER A 357 23.79 -14.29 -3.59
CA SER A 357 24.35 -14.25 -2.25
C SER A 357 23.61 -13.19 -1.45
N SER A 358 23.24 -13.53 -0.22
CA SER A 358 22.64 -12.60 0.74
C SER A 358 23.56 -12.40 1.93
N ARG A 359 23.71 -11.14 2.37
CA ARG A 359 24.50 -10.78 3.56
C ARG A 359 23.68 -9.81 4.40
N THR A 360 23.69 -10.03 5.71
CA THR A 360 23.09 -9.13 6.70
C THR A 360 24.19 -8.54 7.58
N ILE A 361 24.16 -7.23 7.79
CA ILE A 361 25.03 -6.53 8.75
C ILE A 361 24.21 -5.86 9.83
N SER A 362 24.85 -5.62 10.98
CA SER A 362 24.33 -4.78 12.06
C SER A 362 25.27 -3.60 12.28
N ALA A 363 24.72 -2.40 12.38
CA ALA A 363 25.47 -1.16 12.56
C ALA A 363 24.66 -0.16 13.41
N LYS A 364 25.08 1.11 13.43
CA LYS A 364 24.37 2.22 14.06
C LYS A 364 23.82 3.19 13.02
N THR A 365 22.68 3.81 13.32
CA THR A 365 22.05 4.83 12.45
C THR A 365 22.82 6.16 12.45
N ALA A 366 23.63 6.41 13.47
CA ALA A 366 24.44 7.61 13.68
C ALA A 366 25.82 7.23 14.26
N ALA A 367 26.73 8.19 14.41
CA ALA A 367 28.02 7.94 15.06
C ALA A 367 27.82 7.41 16.48
N ARG A 368 28.63 6.42 16.90
CA ARG A 368 28.46 5.72 18.19
C ARG A 368 28.44 6.65 19.41
N TYR A 369 29.16 7.77 19.35
CA TYR A 369 29.23 8.76 20.42
C TYR A 369 28.09 9.78 20.39
N TYR A 370 27.26 9.78 19.33
CA TYR A 370 26.17 10.74 19.18
C TYR A 370 24.91 10.27 19.94
N PRO A 371 24.24 11.15 20.70
CA PRO A 371 23.00 10.80 21.40
C PRO A 371 21.91 10.36 20.44
N GLY A 372 21.16 9.30 20.80
CA GLY A 372 20.07 8.78 19.96
C GLY A 372 20.52 7.87 18.81
N ALA A 373 21.80 7.49 18.74
CA ALA A 373 22.27 6.48 17.80
C ALA A 373 21.56 5.14 18.03
N GLY A 374 20.66 4.79 17.12
CA GLY A 374 19.91 3.54 17.15
C GLY A 374 20.60 2.42 16.40
N ASP A 375 20.15 1.18 16.63
CA ASP A 375 20.58 0.03 15.84
C ASP A 375 19.93 0.02 14.45
N ILE A 376 20.67 -0.53 13.48
CA ILE A 376 20.20 -0.74 12.11
C ILE A 376 20.77 -2.05 11.59
N HIS A 377 19.89 -2.83 10.94
CA HIS A 377 20.20 -4.03 10.22
C HIS A 377 19.97 -3.78 8.73
N VAL A 378 20.94 -4.15 7.90
CA VAL A 378 20.86 -4.01 6.45
C VAL A 378 21.16 -5.37 5.84
N LYS A 379 20.19 -5.92 5.11
CA LYS A 379 20.34 -7.13 4.30
C LYS A 379 20.34 -6.76 2.83
N LEU A 380 21.34 -7.25 2.08
CA LEU A 380 21.41 -7.11 0.63
C LEU A 380 21.37 -8.48 -0.03
N THR A 381 20.70 -8.55 -1.17
CA THR A 381 20.66 -9.72 -2.05
C THR A 381 21.31 -9.34 -3.38
N VAL A 382 22.38 -10.04 -3.74
CA VAL A 382 23.23 -9.73 -4.90
C VAL A 382 23.29 -10.93 -5.83
N ASP A 383 23.18 -10.69 -7.14
CA ASP A 383 23.37 -11.70 -8.17
C ASP A 383 24.84 -12.14 -8.26
N ASN A 384 25.10 -13.45 -8.16
CA ASN A 384 26.46 -13.99 -8.12
C ASN A 384 27.24 -13.77 -9.43
N ASN A 385 26.54 -13.66 -10.55
CA ASN A 385 27.15 -13.61 -11.88
C ASN A 385 27.47 -12.17 -12.31
N SER A 386 26.49 -11.27 -12.18
CA SER A 386 26.60 -9.88 -12.62
C SER A 386 27.04 -8.93 -11.49
N LEU A 387 27.04 -9.39 -10.23
CA LEU A 387 27.25 -8.57 -9.04
C LEU A 387 26.27 -7.40 -8.92
N ARG A 388 25.12 -7.46 -9.60
CA ARG A 388 24.05 -6.48 -9.44
C ARG A 388 23.31 -6.69 -8.13
N VAL A 389 22.98 -5.60 -7.46
CA VAL A 389 22.06 -5.64 -6.32
C VAL A 389 20.67 -5.94 -6.86
N LEU A 390 20.04 -7.00 -6.37
CA LEU A 390 18.67 -7.40 -6.74
C LEU A 390 17.65 -7.00 -5.69
N GLY A 391 18.07 -6.85 -4.43
CA GLY A 391 17.19 -6.41 -3.36
C GLY A 391 17.91 -5.93 -2.11
N GLY A 392 17.14 -5.25 -1.27
CA GLY A 392 17.60 -4.70 -0.02
C GLY A 392 16.47 -4.67 1.00
N GLN A 393 16.82 -4.95 2.26
CA GLN A 393 15.92 -4.89 3.41
C GLN A 393 16.63 -4.15 4.54
N ILE A 394 15.91 -3.26 5.22
CA ILE A 394 16.43 -2.46 6.32
C ILE A 394 15.44 -2.50 7.47
N VAL A 395 15.91 -2.85 8.67
CA VAL A 395 15.14 -2.75 9.91
C VAL A 395 16.00 -2.05 10.95
N GLY A 396 15.47 -1.04 11.62
CA GLY A 396 16.23 -0.29 12.60
C GLY A 396 15.43 0.87 13.18
N PHE A 397 16.09 1.69 13.99
CA PHE A 397 15.46 2.86 14.60
C PHE A 397 15.57 4.10 13.71
N SER A 398 15.13 5.25 14.24
CA SER A 398 15.08 6.55 13.57
C SER A 398 16.18 6.78 12.53
N GLY A 399 15.74 6.99 11.28
CA GLY A 399 16.61 7.28 10.13
C GLY A 399 17.13 6.04 9.40
N ALA A 400 16.85 4.83 9.87
CA ALA A 400 17.27 3.60 9.22
C ALA A 400 16.57 3.39 7.87
N ALA A 401 15.24 3.33 7.88
CA ALA A 401 14.48 2.78 6.77
C ALA A 401 14.52 3.67 5.52
N LYS A 402 14.67 4.99 5.67
CA LYS A 402 14.76 5.93 4.53
C LYS A 402 15.98 5.70 3.63
N ARG A 403 17.03 5.04 4.14
CA ARG A 403 18.21 4.63 3.35
C ARG A 403 17.86 3.62 2.24
N ILE A 404 16.69 3.00 2.30
CA ILE A 404 16.20 2.08 1.27
C ILE A 404 16.15 2.74 -0.12
N ASP A 405 15.97 4.05 -0.18
CA ASP A 405 15.91 4.81 -1.44
C ASP A 405 17.24 4.74 -2.21
N THR A 406 18.37 4.73 -1.51
CA THR A 406 19.69 4.54 -2.14
C THR A 406 19.75 3.20 -2.86
N LEU A 407 19.24 2.14 -2.24
CA LEU A 407 19.18 0.81 -2.83
C LEU A 407 18.14 0.76 -3.96
N ALA A 408 16.98 1.40 -3.81
CA ALA A 408 15.97 1.45 -4.86
C ALA A 408 16.50 2.15 -6.12
N ALA A 409 17.23 3.26 -5.96
CA ALA A 409 17.89 3.95 -7.06
C ALA A 409 18.97 3.07 -7.72
N SER A 410 19.81 2.41 -6.91
CA SER A 410 20.88 1.53 -7.38
C SER A 410 20.36 0.34 -8.19
N ILE A 411 19.29 -0.30 -7.72
CA ILE A 411 18.64 -1.41 -8.41
C ILE A 411 17.99 -0.92 -9.71
N THR A 412 17.34 0.25 -9.68
CA THR A 412 16.69 0.84 -10.87
C THR A 412 17.69 1.11 -11.99
N THR A 413 18.93 1.49 -11.68
CA THR A 413 19.99 1.74 -12.66
C THR A 413 20.80 0.49 -13.03
N GLY A 414 20.52 -0.66 -12.41
CA GLY A 414 21.23 -1.91 -12.66
C GLY A 414 22.70 -1.87 -12.22
N ALA A 415 23.01 -1.07 -11.20
CA ALA A 415 24.37 -0.89 -10.70
C ALA A 415 24.90 -2.15 -10.01
N THR A 416 26.19 -2.42 -10.20
CA THR A 416 26.91 -3.52 -9.55
C THR A 416 27.45 -3.08 -8.18
N VAL A 417 27.67 -4.04 -7.27
CA VAL A 417 28.33 -3.79 -5.97
C VAL A 417 29.60 -2.95 -6.14
N LYS A 418 30.46 -3.30 -7.11
CA LYS A 418 31.72 -2.59 -7.35
C LYS A 418 31.55 -1.12 -7.72
N GLN A 419 30.44 -0.76 -8.36
CA GLN A 419 30.14 0.65 -8.66
C GLN A 419 29.55 1.39 -7.45
N LEU A 420 28.98 0.64 -6.51
CA LEU A 420 28.25 1.20 -5.36
C LEU A 420 29.10 1.37 -4.11
N ILE A 421 30.18 0.58 -3.94
CA ILE A 421 31.07 0.67 -2.76
C ILE A 421 31.73 2.04 -2.61
N ASP A 422 31.93 2.77 -3.72
CA ASP A 422 32.56 4.09 -3.77
C ASP A 422 31.54 5.24 -3.84
N MET A 423 30.25 4.99 -3.54
CA MET A 423 29.26 6.06 -3.50
C MET A 423 29.62 7.09 -2.42
N ASP A 424 29.66 8.36 -2.82
CA ASP A 424 29.87 9.52 -1.93
C ASP A 424 28.58 9.85 -1.16
N LEU A 425 28.26 9.00 -0.16
CA LEU A 425 27.08 9.19 0.69
C LEU A 425 27.36 10.25 1.77
N ALA A 426 26.36 11.09 2.03
CA ALA A 426 26.47 12.18 3.00
C ALA A 426 26.75 11.66 4.42
N TYR A 427 27.72 12.28 5.10
CA TYR A 427 28.10 11.96 6.47
C TYR A 427 28.11 13.19 7.37
N SER A 428 27.53 13.03 8.55
CA SER A 428 27.77 13.85 9.73
C SER A 428 27.35 13.02 10.95
N PRO A 429 27.98 13.20 12.13
CA PRO A 429 27.74 12.36 13.31
C PRO A 429 26.27 12.12 13.71
N PRO A 430 25.33 13.08 13.57
CA PRO A 430 23.92 12.87 13.89
C PRO A 430 23.18 11.93 12.92
N PHE A 431 23.68 11.74 11.71
CA PHE A 431 22.93 11.13 10.62
C PHE A 431 23.49 9.79 10.15
N SER A 432 24.79 9.55 10.34
CA SER A 432 25.44 8.29 9.95
C SER A 432 26.76 8.09 10.71
N PRO A 433 27.22 6.85 10.93
CA PRO A 433 28.64 6.58 11.18
C PRO A 433 29.51 6.96 9.96
N VAL A 434 30.84 6.99 10.14
CA VAL A 434 31.78 7.40 9.07
C VAL A 434 31.66 6.54 7.80
N TRP A 435 31.33 5.26 7.97
CA TRP A 435 30.93 4.38 6.88
C TRP A 435 29.44 4.14 7.01
N ASP A 436 28.65 4.62 6.04
CA ASP A 436 27.20 4.41 6.09
C ASP A 436 26.86 2.91 6.11
N PRO A 437 25.85 2.47 6.89
CA PRO A 437 25.44 1.07 6.95
C PRO A 437 25.20 0.40 5.59
N VAL A 438 24.71 1.15 4.59
CA VAL A 438 24.54 0.65 3.22
C VAL A 438 25.90 0.33 2.58
N LEU A 439 26.91 1.18 2.76
CA LEU A 439 28.27 0.92 2.26
C LEU A 439 28.94 -0.23 2.99
N ILE A 440 28.73 -0.35 4.31
CA ILE A 440 29.23 -1.49 5.09
C ILE A 440 28.66 -2.80 4.55
N ALA A 441 27.36 -2.82 4.24
CA ALA A 441 26.68 -3.98 3.67
C ALA A 441 27.21 -4.32 2.27
N LEU A 442 27.39 -3.32 1.39
CA LEU A 442 27.95 -3.52 0.05
C LEU A 442 29.37 -4.10 0.08
N ASN A 443 30.21 -3.63 1.02
CA ASN A 443 31.58 -4.14 1.20
C ASN A 443 31.66 -5.61 1.62
N GLN A 444 30.56 -6.25 2.05
CA GLN A 444 30.52 -7.70 2.33
C GLN A 444 30.58 -8.57 1.06
N PHE A 445 30.53 -7.94 -0.11
CA PHE A 445 30.52 -8.59 -1.43
C PHE A 445 31.70 -8.15 -2.32
N ALA A 446 32.61 -7.33 -1.79
CA ALA A 446 33.77 -6.80 -2.50
C ALA A 446 34.93 -7.79 -2.59
#